data_AF-A0AAN9MCH6-F1
#
_entry.id   AF-A0AAN9MCH6-F1
#
_cell.length_a   1.000
_cell.length_b   1.000
_cell.length_c   1.000
_cell.angle_alpha   90.00
_cell.angle_beta   90.00
_cell.angle_gamma   90.00
#
_symmetry.space_group_name_H-M   'P 1'
#
loop_
_entity.id
_entity.type
_entity.pdbx_description
1 polymer ?
#
loop_
_entity_poly.entity_id
_entity_poly.type
_entity_poly.pdbx_seq_one_letter_code
_entity_poly.pdbx_strand_id
1 'polypeptide(L)'
;MNTCYFSLWFVLTLVLPLSSSSLLNSYPTTHTPALYVFGDSLIDCGNNNHLPGGGGASFLPYGIDFMHGKPTGRATNGKTVADFLAIHLGLPLTPPYLGLSNHERNKVSTGINYASGGSGILPDTNNITSLTLDKQIMFFHRTVTHNLPKMFTENEKLEKHISESLFFVSTGVNDYLRNETFRGNKSFTFFLLSQFTVRIQRLYSLGARKFLVNNIPPAGCFPSRAIHTRPIGKCDEKINKGIIFYNKRMREVLHELQSKLPGFTFILSDLYGFLKKMQQNGSYYGIVETWKPCCPNTICGDLKCKPNSVPCANRDTHLFFDPNHPSQIANQVLLRSQMRNVEYDDGIEGCKNHVLRRLLFLKVAYLTLRQFGGYFDRNLQPLLINMVDDLAIHLGLPLTPPYLGLSNHERNKVSTSINYASVGSGILQDTNNNTSLTLDKQIMFFHRTVKHNLPKMFTENEKLEKHISESLFFVSTGVNDYLRNETFRGNKSFAFFFSF
;
A
#
# COMPACT_ATOMS: atom_id res chain seq x y z
N MET A 1 -39.34 -48.09 -2.78
CA MET A 1 -38.07 -47.35 -2.95
C MET A 1 -38.25 -46.40 -4.14
N ASN A 2 -38.64 -45.14 -3.91
CA ASN A 2 -38.62 -44.02 -4.89
C ASN A 2 -39.45 -42.83 -4.36
N THR A 3 -38.99 -42.17 -3.30
CA THR A 3 -39.58 -40.88 -2.87
C THR A 3 -38.58 -39.87 -2.32
N CYS A 4 -37.30 -40.22 -2.11
CA CYS A 4 -36.28 -39.28 -1.61
C CYS A 4 -35.46 -38.56 -2.70
N TYR A 5 -35.57 -38.94 -3.97
CA TYR A 5 -34.76 -38.31 -5.05
C TYR A 5 -35.41 -37.08 -5.70
N PHE A 6 -36.72 -36.88 -5.53
CA PHE A 6 -37.43 -35.73 -6.12
C PHE A 6 -37.34 -34.44 -5.28
N SER A 7 -37.03 -34.54 -3.98
CA SER A 7 -36.87 -33.37 -3.10
C SER A 7 -35.49 -32.74 -3.13
N LEU A 8 -34.46 -33.44 -3.65
CA LEU A 8 -33.10 -32.87 -3.76
C LEU A 8 -32.92 -31.95 -4.97
N TRP A 9 -33.69 -32.16 -6.05
CA TRP A 9 -33.62 -31.31 -7.24
C TRP A 9 -34.31 -29.95 -7.06
N PHE A 10 -35.35 -29.87 -6.23
CA PHE A 10 -36.07 -28.62 -5.96
C PHE A 10 -35.30 -27.66 -5.05
N VAL A 11 -34.40 -28.19 -4.20
CA VAL A 11 -33.53 -27.37 -3.33
C VAL A 11 -32.32 -26.85 -4.11
N LEU A 12 -31.82 -27.57 -5.12
CA LEU A 12 -30.67 -27.14 -5.91
C LEU A 12 -30.99 -26.01 -6.92
N THR A 13 -32.25 -25.87 -7.35
CA THR A 13 -32.68 -24.79 -8.25
C THR A 13 -33.06 -23.48 -7.54
N LEU A 14 -33.28 -23.51 -6.22
CA LEU A 14 -33.56 -22.32 -5.38
C LEU A 14 -32.30 -21.66 -4.80
N VAL A 15 -31.11 -22.19 -5.10
CA VAL A 15 -29.78 -21.65 -4.71
C VAL A 15 -29.01 -21.08 -5.92
N LEU A 16 -29.69 -20.86 -7.05
CA LEU A 16 -29.17 -19.95 -8.08
C LEU A 16 -29.68 -18.54 -7.77
N PRO A 17 -28.87 -17.64 -7.20
CA PRO A 17 -29.25 -16.25 -7.15
C PRO A 17 -29.21 -15.70 -8.57
N LEU A 18 -30.40 -15.58 -9.18
CA LEU A 18 -30.70 -14.53 -10.14
C LEU A 18 -30.63 -13.19 -9.39
N SER A 19 -29.42 -12.70 -9.21
CA SER A 19 -29.15 -11.31 -8.87
C SER A 19 -27.82 -10.92 -9.49
N SER A 20 -27.89 -10.68 -10.80
CA SER A 20 -27.00 -9.80 -11.54
C SER A 20 -27.11 -8.39 -10.96
N SER A 21 -26.49 -8.18 -9.82
CA SER A 21 -26.18 -6.87 -9.26
C SER A 21 -25.17 -7.09 -8.14
N SER A 22 -23.94 -7.38 -8.54
CA SER A 22 -22.80 -7.04 -7.71
C SER A 22 -22.89 -5.53 -7.42
N LEU A 23 -23.48 -5.18 -6.27
CA LEU A 23 -23.13 -3.98 -5.53
C LEU A 23 -21.66 -4.16 -5.13
N LEU A 24 -20.77 -4.05 -6.12
CA LEU A 24 -19.46 -3.52 -5.89
C LEU A 24 -19.73 -2.18 -5.19
N ASN A 25 -19.30 -2.07 -3.94
CA ASN A 25 -19.02 -0.77 -3.36
C ASN A 25 -18.16 -0.04 -4.39
N SER A 26 -18.79 0.80 -5.21
CA SER A 26 -18.10 1.77 -6.01
C SER A 26 -17.56 2.78 -4.99
N TYR A 27 -16.41 2.45 -4.41
CA TYR A 27 -15.46 3.52 -4.14
C TYR A 27 -15.43 4.37 -5.40
N PRO A 28 -15.48 5.70 -5.32
CA PRO A 28 -15.06 6.51 -6.45
C PRO A 28 -13.58 6.16 -6.68
N THR A 29 -13.32 5.10 -7.44
CA THR A 29 -12.03 4.86 -8.05
C THR A 29 -11.91 6.01 -9.01
N THR A 30 -11.23 7.07 -8.58
CA THR A 30 -10.71 8.05 -9.52
C THR A 30 -9.83 7.26 -10.47
N HIS A 31 -10.39 6.86 -11.62
CA HIS A 31 -9.74 5.97 -12.56
C HIS A 31 -8.57 6.72 -13.17
N THR A 32 -7.38 6.55 -12.60
CA THR A 32 -6.15 7.16 -13.12
C THR A 32 -5.95 6.68 -14.55
N PRO A 33 -6.07 7.53 -15.58
CA PRO A 33 -6.10 7.07 -16.97
C PRO A 33 -4.75 6.50 -17.43
N ALA A 34 -3.65 7.08 -16.95
CA ALA A 34 -2.30 6.66 -17.28
C ALA A 34 -1.32 6.90 -16.14
N LEU A 35 -0.23 6.14 -16.16
CA LEU A 35 0.94 6.33 -15.31
C LEU A 35 2.17 6.67 -16.17
N TYR A 36 2.69 7.89 -16.04
CA TYR A 36 3.93 8.32 -16.69
C TYR A 36 5.07 8.37 -15.67
N VAL A 37 6.16 7.65 -15.94
CA VAL A 37 7.24 7.40 -14.96
C VAL A 37 8.55 8.06 -15.40
N PHE A 38 9.18 8.83 -14.52
CA PHE A 38 10.43 9.57 -14.77
C PHE A 38 11.41 9.38 -13.62
N GLY A 39 12.67 9.11 -13.92
CA GLY A 39 13.64 8.86 -12.86
C GLY A 39 14.85 8.06 -13.24
N ASP A 40 15.37 7.35 -12.25
CA ASP A 40 16.59 6.56 -12.34
C ASP A 40 16.35 5.04 -12.27
N SER A 41 17.38 4.27 -11.95
CA SER A 41 17.35 2.79 -11.91
C SER A 41 16.40 2.22 -10.87
N LEU A 42 15.98 3.00 -9.87
CA LEU A 42 15.03 2.53 -8.85
C LEU A 42 13.63 2.28 -9.44
N ILE A 43 13.32 2.91 -10.58
CA ILE A 43 12.02 2.81 -11.25
C ILE A 43 12.13 2.58 -12.76
N ASP A 44 13.33 2.33 -13.30
CA ASP A 44 13.53 1.94 -14.71
C ASP A 44 12.99 0.52 -14.94
N CYS A 45 12.34 0.32 -16.08
CA CYS A 45 11.76 -0.95 -16.51
C CYS A 45 12.45 -1.57 -17.73
N GLY A 46 13.54 -0.97 -18.22
CA GLY A 46 14.37 -1.50 -19.30
C GLY A 46 14.85 -0.51 -20.35
N ASN A 47 14.70 0.81 -20.16
CA ASN A 47 15.19 1.79 -21.14
C ASN A 47 16.70 1.67 -21.37
N ASN A 48 17.46 1.36 -20.32
CA ASN A 48 18.92 1.20 -20.40
C ASN A 48 19.38 0.03 -21.29
N ASN A 49 18.52 -0.93 -21.61
CA ASN A 49 18.86 -2.04 -22.51
C ASN A 49 19.09 -1.56 -23.96
N HIS A 50 18.57 -0.39 -24.29
CA HIS A 50 18.62 0.20 -25.64
C HIS A 50 19.66 1.32 -25.75
N LEU A 51 20.50 1.52 -24.73
CA LEU A 51 21.51 2.57 -24.70
C LEU A 51 22.93 2.00 -24.95
N PRO A 52 23.85 2.82 -25.50
CA PRO A 52 25.25 2.44 -25.66
C PRO A 52 25.88 1.97 -24.33
N GLY A 53 26.69 0.91 -24.41
CA GLY A 53 27.35 0.31 -23.26
C GLY A 53 26.58 -0.83 -22.58
N GLY A 54 25.36 -1.14 -23.03
CA GLY A 54 24.61 -2.33 -22.60
C GLY A 54 24.39 -2.42 -21.09
N GLY A 55 24.54 -1.31 -20.36
CA GLY A 55 24.68 -1.23 -18.90
C GLY A 55 23.38 -1.36 -18.13
N GLY A 56 22.35 -1.94 -18.74
CA GLY A 56 21.10 -2.28 -18.07
C GLY A 56 21.25 -3.55 -17.23
N ALA A 57 20.35 -3.72 -16.27
CA ALA A 57 20.16 -4.95 -15.53
C ALA A 57 19.47 -6.04 -16.40
N SER A 58 20.04 -6.29 -17.59
CA SER A 58 19.49 -7.17 -18.63
C SER A 58 20.23 -8.51 -18.71
N PHE A 59 20.63 -9.04 -17.56
CA PHE A 59 21.28 -10.34 -17.43
C PHE A 59 20.86 -11.01 -16.12
N LEU A 60 20.89 -12.33 -16.06
CA LEU A 60 20.60 -13.06 -14.83
C LEU A 60 21.70 -12.77 -13.77
N PRO A 61 21.33 -12.55 -12.49
CA PRO A 61 20.03 -12.89 -11.88
C PRO A 61 18.99 -11.76 -11.84
N TYR A 62 19.19 -10.61 -12.52
CA TYR A 62 18.14 -9.60 -12.58
C TYR A 62 16.90 -10.14 -13.31
N GLY A 63 15.72 -9.83 -12.79
CA GLY A 63 14.47 -10.37 -13.32
C GLY A 63 14.22 -11.86 -13.06
N ILE A 64 15.01 -12.54 -12.23
CA ILE A 64 14.80 -13.96 -11.89
C ILE A 64 13.40 -14.26 -11.32
N ASP A 65 12.77 -13.29 -10.66
CA ASP A 65 11.40 -13.36 -10.12
C ASP A 65 10.38 -12.60 -10.99
N PHE A 66 10.84 -12.01 -12.09
CA PHE A 66 9.99 -11.32 -13.06
C PHE A 66 9.55 -12.30 -14.15
N MET A 67 8.23 -12.39 -14.38
CA MET A 67 7.55 -13.15 -15.47
C MET A 67 8.44 -14.13 -16.25
N HIS A 68 8.34 -15.42 -15.94
CA HIS A 68 9.13 -16.50 -16.54
C HIS A 68 10.65 -16.42 -16.28
N GLY A 69 11.08 -15.63 -15.30
CA GLY A 69 12.48 -15.52 -14.87
C GLY A 69 13.39 -14.83 -15.88
N LYS A 70 12.85 -13.89 -16.68
CA LYS A 70 13.61 -13.23 -17.76
C LYS A 70 14.15 -11.87 -17.31
N PRO A 71 15.43 -11.54 -17.61
CA PRO A 71 15.94 -10.20 -17.42
C PRO A 71 15.19 -9.20 -18.28
N THR A 72 14.71 -8.12 -17.66
CA THR A 72 13.97 -7.05 -18.36
C THR A 72 14.70 -5.70 -18.35
N GLY A 73 15.83 -5.58 -17.65
CA GLY A 73 16.52 -4.30 -17.44
C GLY A 73 16.12 -3.58 -16.15
N ARG A 74 15.13 -4.09 -15.39
CA ARG A 74 14.84 -3.66 -14.03
C ARG A 74 16.02 -4.01 -13.11
N ALA A 75 16.54 -3.03 -12.38
CA ALA A 75 17.65 -3.22 -11.44
C ALA A 75 17.17 -3.89 -10.13
N THR A 76 16.52 -5.04 -10.22
CA THR A 76 16.03 -5.83 -9.08
C THR A 76 15.79 -7.28 -9.51
N ASN A 77 15.47 -8.17 -8.58
CA ASN A 77 15.07 -9.55 -8.89
C ASN A 77 13.72 -9.63 -9.62
N GLY A 78 12.85 -8.64 -9.47
CA GLY A 78 11.48 -8.69 -9.99
C GLY A 78 10.90 -7.33 -10.38
N LYS A 79 9.78 -6.97 -9.77
CA LYS A 79 9.07 -5.69 -9.97
C LYS A 79 9.70 -4.56 -9.17
N THR A 80 9.76 -3.38 -9.79
CA THR A 80 10.07 -2.10 -9.14
C THR A 80 8.85 -1.54 -8.42
N VAL A 81 9.04 -0.49 -7.62
CA VAL A 81 7.90 0.22 -6.99
C VAL A 81 6.95 0.84 -8.03
N ALA A 82 7.45 1.25 -9.20
CA ALA A 82 6.62 1.77 -10.29
C ALA A 82 5.71 0.69 -10.90
N ASP A 83 6.19 -0.55 -10.98
CA ASP A 83 5.39 -1.68 -11.45
C ASP A 83 4.25 -2.01 -10.48
N PHE A 84 4.57 -2.04 -9.19
CA PHE A 84 3.53 -2.24 -8.17
C PHE A 84 2.54 -1.08 -8.17
N LEU A 85 2.98 0.16 -8.38
CA LEU A 85 2.09 1.32 -8.49
C LEU A 85 1.11 1.17 -9.66
N ALA A 86 1.60 0.75 -10.84
CA ALA A 86 0.74 0.47 -11.99
C ALA A 86 -0.34 -0.59 -11.64
N ILE A 87 0.06 -1.68 -10.99
CA ILE A 87 -0.85 -2.74 -10.54
C ILE A 87 -1.89 -2.19 -9.55
N HIS A 88 -1.47 -1.37 -8.59
CA HIS A 88 -2.36 -0.76 -7.60
C HIS A 88 -3.40 0.17 -8.24
N LEU A 89 -3.01 0.88 -9.30
CA LEU A 89 -3.90 1.75 -10.08
C LEU A 89 -4.82 0.99 -11.06
N GLY A 90 -4.71 -0.35 -11.14
CA GLY A 90 -5.45 -1.15 -12.12
C GLY A 90 -4.96 -0.97 -13.56
N LEU A 91 -3.74 -0.46 -13.75
CA LEU A 91 -3.13 -0.22 -15.05
C LEU A 91 -2.21 -1.37 -15.48
N PRO A 92 -2.02 -1.60 -16.80
CA PRO A 92 -0.93 -2.41 -17.30
C PRO A 92 0.43 -1.89 -16.81
N LEU A 93 1.41 -2.79 -16.68
CA LEU A 93 2.79 -2.37 -16.40
C LEU A 93 3.26 -1.40 -17.49
N THR A 94 3.90 -0.31 -17.08
CA THR A 94 4.36 0.72 -18.01
C THR A 94 5.54 0.20 -18.82
N PRO A 95 5.44 0.18 -20.16
CA PRO A 95 6.56 -0.28 -21.00
C PRO A 95 7.70 0.75 -21.02
N PRO A 96 8.96 0.32 -21.25
CA PRO A 96 10.07 1.25 -21.47
C PRO A 96 9.88 1.97 -22.80
N TYR A 97 9.96 3.31 -22.80
CA TYR A 97 9.79 4.10 -24.03
C TYR A 97 10.71 3.63 -25.16
N LEU A 98 11.98 3.33 -24.88
CA LEU A 98 12.95 2.88 -25.88
C LEU A 98 12.74 1.43 -26.34
N GLY A 99 12.01 0.62 -25.57
CA GLY A 99 11.66 -0.76 -25.95
C GLY A 99 10.44 -0.86 -26.85
N LEU A 100 9.68 0.23 -27.02
CA LEU A 100 8.54 0.29 -27.93
C LEU A 100 8.96 0.72 -29.33
N SER A 101 8.45 0.03 -30.35
CA SER A 101 8.46 0.51 -31.73
C SER A 101 7.59 1.75 -31.90
N ASN A 102 7.81 2.49 -32.99
CA ASN A 102 6.96 3.65 -33.32
C ASN A 102 5.48 3.27 -33.49
N HIS A 103 5.19 2.06 -33.96
CA HIS A 103 3.82 1.58 -34.11
C HIS A 103 3.16 1.33 -32.75
N GLU A 104 3.86 0.66 -31.83
CA GLU A 104 3.36 0.38 -30.48
C GLU A 104 3.15 1.68 -29.68
N ARG A 105 4.06 2.65 -29.77
CA ARG A 105 3.89 3.95 -29.09
C ARG A 105 2.59 4.65 -29.47
N ASN A 106 2.11 4.48 -30.71
CA ASN A 106 0.85 5.08 -31.17
C ASN A 106 -0.41 4.38 -30.64
N LYS A 107 -0.25 3.30 -29.87
CA LYS A 107 -1.34 2.47 -29.32
C LYS A 107 -1.35 2.45 -27.78
N VAL A 108 -0.40 3.13 -27.12
CA VAL A 108 -0.29 3.14 -25.66
C VAL A 108 -0.87 4.44 -25.11
N SER A 109 -2.06 4.36 -24.51
CA SER A 109 -2.69 5.47 -23.78
C SER A 109 -2.60 5.30 -22.26
N THR A 110 -2.24 4.13 -21.73
CA THR A 110 -2.21 3.86 -20.28
C THR A 110 -0.90 4.28 -19.59
N GLY A 111 -0.02 4.96 -20.32
CA GLY A 111 1.24 5.49 -19.79
C GLY A 111 2.48 4.70 -20.19
N ILE A 112 3.63 5.38 -20.08
CA ILE A 112 4.94 4.89 -20.52
C ILE A 112 5.97 5.24 -19.43
N ASN A 113 6.97 4.39 -19.29
CA ASN A 113 8.10 4.63 -18.40
C ASN A 113 9.30 5.19 -19.18
N TYR A 114 9.73 6.38 -18.80
CA TYR A 114 10.88 7.09 -19.37
C TYR A 114 12.12 7.04 -18.47
N ALA A 115 12.02 6.48 -17.27
CA ALA A 115 13.13 6.40 -16.32
C ALA A 115 14.32 5.62 -16.90
N SER A 116 15.53 5.96 -16.43
CA SER A 116 16.76 5.38 -16.97
C SER A 116 17.81 5.24 -15.89
N GLY A 117 18.34 4.03 -15.73
CA GLY A 117 19.43 3.73 -14.81
C GLY A 117 20.62 4.69 -14.90
N GLY A 118 21.04 5.19 -13.74
CA GLY A 118 22.14 6.16 -13.62
C GLY A 118 21.77 7.62 -13.91
N SER A 119 20.51 7.91 -14.29
CA SER A 119 20.04 9.27 -14.51
C SER A 119 20.02 10.07 -13.21
N GLY A 120 20.22 11.38 -13.32
CA GLY A 120 20.07 12.34 -12.24
C GLY A 120 19.22 13.53 -12.67
N ILE A 121 19.07 14.49 -11.77
CA ILE A 121 18.42 15.78 -12.07
C ILE A 121 19.33 16.59 -13.00
N LEU A 122 20.64 16.54 -12.80
CA LEU A 122 21.60 17.27 -13.61
C LEU A 122 21.92 16.48 -14.89
N PRO A 123 22.04 17.16 -16.05
CA PRO A 123 22.45 16.51 -17.31
C PRO A 123 23.81 15.81 -17.21
N ASP A 124 24.76 16.42 -16.49
CA ASP A 124 26.13 15.93 -16.40
C ASP A 124 26.32 14.77 -15.41
N THR A 125 25.27 14.38 -14.70
CA THR A 125 25.33 13.22 -13.78
C THR A 125 25.67 11.94 -14.54
N ASN A 126 25.04 11.68 -15.69
CA ASN A 126 25.40 10.56 -16.56
C ASN A 126 24.77 10.71 -17.96
N ASN A 127 25.30 11.57 -18.82
CA ASN A 127 24.77 11.73 -20.18
C ASN A 127 25.29 10.68 -21.20
N ILE A 128 26.25 9.83 -20.78
CA ILE A 128 26.91 8.85 -21.65
C ILE A 128 26.10 7.55 -21.75
N THR A 129 25.70 7.01 -20.60
CA THR A 129 25.08 5.67 -20.51
C THR A 129 23.64 5.71 -19.97
N SER A 130 23.06 6.90 -19.81
CA SER A 130 21.68 7.06 -19.35
C SER A 130 20.92 8.14 -20.12
N LEU A 131 19.59 8.08 -20.07
CA LEU A 131 18.73 9.18 -20.45
C LEU A 131 18.75 10.22 -19.32
N THR A 132 19.34 11.38 -19.58
CA THR A 132 19.19 12.55 -18.70
C THR A 132 17.71 12.87 -18.50
N LEU A 133 17.33 13.43 -17.35
CA LEU A 133 15.93 13.76 -17.08
C LEU A 133 15.32 14.66 -18.16
N ASP A 134 16.13 15.53 -18.79
CA ASP A 134 15.70 16.35 -19.93
C ASP A 134 15.35 15.51 -21.18
N LYS A 135 16.08 14.43 -21.47
CA LYS A 135 15.74 13.48 -22.54
C LYS A 135 14.47 12.69 -22.22
N GLN A 136 14.25 12.34 -20.95
CA GLN A 136 13.02 11.67 -20.51
C GLN A 136 11.79 12.58 -20.74
N ILE A 137 11.89 13.86 -20.34
CA ILE A 137 10.85 14.87 -20.58
C ILE A 137 10.65 15.11 -22.09
N MET A 138 11.72 15.10 -22.89
CA MET A 138 11.61 15.21 -24.35
C MET A 138 10.84 14.02 -24.96
N PHE A 139 11.04 12.80 -24.47
CA PHE A 139 10.26 11.64 -24.93
C PHE A 139 8.80 11.73 -24.51
N PHE A 140 8.51 12.25 -23.32
CA PHE A 140 7.14 12.56 -22.94
C PHE A 140 6.52 13.65 -23.82
N HIS A 141 7.25 14.72 -24.14
CA HIS A 141 6.81 15.73 -25.10
C HIS A 141 6.43 15.08 -26.45
N ARG A 142 7.26 14.17 -26.98
CA ARG A 142 6.92 13.41 -28.21
C ARG A 142 5.67 12.56 -28.03
N THR A 143 5.49 11.95 -26.86
CA THR A 143 4.29 11.17 -26.54
C THR A 143 3.04 12.03 -26.63
N VAL A 144 3.06 13.21 -26.00
CA VAL A 144 1.96 14.18 -26.00
C VAL A 144 1.68 14.77 -27.39
N THR A 145 2.73 15.05 -28.18
CA THR A 145 2.58 15.77 -29.46
C THR A 145 2.40 14.88 -30.68
N HIS A 146 2.82 13.61 -30.63
CA HIS A 146 2.82 12.72 -31.81
C HIS A 146 2.10 11.39 -31.58
N ASN A 147 2.13 10.85 -30.36
CA ASN A 147 1.60 9.51 -30.11
C ASN A 147 0.15 9.55 -29.62
N LEU A 148 -0.13 10.25 -28.52
CA LEU A 148 -1.48 10.34 -27.96
C LEU A 148 -2.49 11.00 -28.92
N PRO A 149 -2.15 12.02 -29.74
CA PRO A 149 -3.12 12.60 -30.68
C PRO A 149 -3.68 11.60 -31.71
N LYS A 150 -3.06 10.42 -31.87
CA LYS A 150 -3.60 9.35 -32.73
C LYS A 150 -4.69 8.52 -32.06
N MET A 151 -4.85 8.65 -30.74
CA MET A 151 -5.81 7.92 -29.91
C MET A 151 -6.94 8.83 -29.40
N PHE A 152 -6.79 10.15 -29.51
CA PHE A 152 -7.78 11.14 -29.08
C PHE A 152 -8.19 12.01 -30.25
N THR A 153 -9.49 12.05 -30.55
CA THR A 153 -10.07 12.82 -31.67
C THR A 153 -10.28 14.30 -31.35
N GLU A 154 -10.31 14.66 -30.06
CA GLU A 154 -10.54 16.02 -29.57
C GLU A 154 -9.42 16.43 -28.61
N ASN A 155 -8.90 17.64 -28.76
CA ASN A 155 -7.82 18.16 -27.91
C ASN A 155 -8.24 18.23 -26.44
N GLU A 156 -9.47 18.62 -26.15
CA GLU A 156 -9.98 18.70 -24.77
C GLU A 156 -9.95 17.33 -24.06
N LYS A 157 -10.25 16.24 -24.79
CA LYS A 157 -10.16 14.88 -24.25
C LYS A 157 -8.72 14.46 -23.98
N LEU A 158 -7.78 14.86 -24.85
CA LEU A 158 -6.36 14.62 -24.64
C LEU A 158 -5.83 15.40 -23.42
N GLU A 159 -6.15 16.69 -23.32
CA GLU A 159 -5.76 17.53 -22.18
C GLU A 159 -6.34 17.01 -20.86
N LYS A 160 -7.61 16.60 -20.87
CA LYS A 160 -8.25 15.95 -19.72
C LYS A 160 -7.55 14.63 -19.36
N HIS A 161 -7.26 13.78 -20.34
CA HIS A 161 -6.54 12.52 -20.11
C HIS A 161 -5.18 12.75 -19.46
N ILE A 162 -4.38 13.69 -19.97
CA ILE A 162 -3.05 14.00 -19.42
C ILE A 162 -3.17 14.59 -18.02
N SER A 163 -4.08 15.56 -17.80
CA SER A 163 -4.24 16.21 -16.49
C SER A 163 -4.80 15.29 -15.41
N GLU A 164 -5.62 14.29 -15.78
CA GLU A 164 -6.15 13.31 -14.84
C GLU A 164 -5.19 12.16 -14.53
N SER A 165 -4.13 11.99 -15.34
CA SER A 165 -3.10 10.95 -15.21
C SER A 165 -2.08 11.24 -14.10
N LEU A 166 -1.40 10.18 -13.64
CA LEU A 166 -0.39 10.27 -12.57
C LEU A 166 1.03 10.32 -13.15
N PHE A 167 1.83 11.24 -12.62
CA PHE A 167 3.22 11.44 -12.97
C PHE A 167 4.10 11.02 -11.81
N PHE A 168 4.76 9.86 -11.94
CA PHE A 168 5.65 9.35 -10.89
C PHE A 168 7.10 9.75 -11.15
N VAL A 169 7.68 10.54 -10.24
CA VAL A 169 9.04 11.07 -10.34
C VAL A 169 9.90 10.57 -9.17
N SER A 170 11.00 9.86 -9.47
CA SER A 170 11.98 9.42 -8.48
C SER A 170 13.39 9.59 -9.03
N THR A 171 14.09 10.65 -8.60
CA THR A 171 15.39 11.05 -9.14
C THR A 171 16.22 11.79 -8.07
N GLY A 172 17.50 12.04 -8.34
CA GLY A 172 18.39 12.81 -7.48
C GLY A 172 19.47 11.99 -6.77
N VAL A 173 19.27 10.68 -6.62
CA VAL A 173 20.21 9.82 -5.86
C VAL A 173 21.59 9.75 -6.54
N ASN A 174 21.61 9.68 -7.87
CA ASN A 174 22.84 9.61 -8.65
C ASN A 174 23.65 10.91 -8.58
N ASP A 175 22.98 12.07 -8.46
CA ASP A 175 23.64 13.37 -8.29
C ASP A 175 24.46 13.41 -6.99
N TYR A 176 23.97 12.78 -5.90
CA TYR A 176 24.71 12.65 -4.65
C TYR A 176 25.77 11.53 -4.65
N LEU A 177 25.49 10.43 -5.35
CA LEU A 177 26.43 9.31 -5.43
C LEU A 177 27.67 9.64 -6.26
N ARG A 178 27.52 10.43 -7.33
CA ARG A 178 28.63 10.79 -8.25
C ARG A 178 29.40 12.04 -7.85
N ASN A 179 28.77 13.01 -7.22
CA ASN A 179 29.42 14.28 -6.85
C ASN A 179 30.03 14.24 -5.44
N GLU A 180 31.12 13.48 -5.28
CA GLU A 180 31.75 13.28 -3.95
C GLU A 180 32.22 14.60 -3.31
N THR A 181 32.70 15.54 -4.12
CA THR A 181 33.19 16.86 -3.72
C THR A 181 32.11 17.73 -3.07
N PHE A 182 30.86 17.58 -3.49
CA PHE A 182 29.76 18.45 -3.06
C PHE A 182 28.85 17.82 -2.00
N ARG A 183 29.22 16.65 -1.47
CA ARG A 183 28.49 15.95 -0.39
C ARG A 183 28.39 16.83 0.86
N GLY A 184 27.15 17.19 1.22
CA GLY A 184 26.85 18.04 2.37
C GLY A 184 26.97 19.56 2.10
N ASN A 185 27.22 19.98 0.86
CA ASN A 185 27.26 21.39 0.48
C ASN A 185 25.84 21.92 0.23
N LYS A 186 25.42 22.94 1.01
CA LYS A 186 24.10 23.56 0.89
C LYS A 186 23.89 24.24 -0.47
N SER A 187 24.92 24.87 -1.04
CA SER A 187 24.83 25.54 -2.35
C SER A 187 24.54 24.53 -3.46
N PHE A 188 25.15 23.34 -3.39
CA PHE A 188 24.82 22.25 -4.30
C PHE A 188 23.37 21.79 -4.15
N THR A 189 22.88 21.66 -2.91
CA THR A 189 21.46 21.32 -2.67
C THR A 189 20.51 22.34 -3.28
N PHE A 190 20.76 23.63 -3.08
CA PHE A 190 19.91 24.69 -3.65
C PHE A 190 19.95 24.69 -5.18
N PHE A 191 21.12 24.50 -5.77
CA PHE A 191 21.26 24.35 -7.22
C PHE A 191 20.51 23.13 -7.74
N LEU A 192 20.65 21.98 -7.08
CA LEU A 192 19.96 20.76 -7.50
C LEU A 192 18.43 20.90 -7.42
N LEU A 193 17.92 21.59 -6.39
CA LEU A 193 16.50 21.89 -6.26
C LEU A 193 16.02 22.87 -7.34
N SER A 194 16.78 23.91 -7.67
CA SER A 194 16.37 24.82 -8.74
C SER A 194 16.30 24.10 -10.09
N GLN A 195 17.24 23.19 -10.35
CA GLN A 195 17.23 22.33 -11.53
C GLN A 195 16.06 21.34 -11.53
N PHE A 196 15.70 20.78 -10.38
CA PHE A 196 14.51 19.94 -10.22
C PHE A 196 13.22 20.74 -10.51
N THR A 197 13.07 21.92 -9.93
CA THR A 197 11.91 22.82 -10.14
C THR A 197 11.67 23.11 -11.61
N VAL A 198 12.72 23.46 -12.36
CA VAL A 198 12.62 23.73 -13.80
C VAL A 198 12.06 22.52 -14.55
N ARG A 199 12.46 21.31 -14.19
CA ARG A 199 12.04 20.08 -14.87
C ARG A 199 10.61 19.67 -14.52
N ILE A 200 10.18 19.90 -13.27
CA ILE A 200 8.76 19.75 -12.89
C ILE A 200 7.88 20.78 -13.61
N GLN A 201 8.33 22.04 -13.72
CA GLN A 201 7.61 23.06 -14.49
C GLN A 201 7.50 22.71 -15.98
N ARG A 202 8.54 22.09 -16.57
CA ARG A 202 8.47 21.59 -17.94
C ARG A 202 7.43 20.46 -18.09
N LEU A 203 7.37 19.51 -17.17
CA LEU A 203 6.30 18.49 -17.19
C LEU A 203 4.92 19.13 -17.05
N TYR A 204 4.78 20.11 -16.14
CA TYR A 204 3.54 20.86 -15.97
C TYR A 204 3.11 21.60 -17.25
N SER A 205 4.05 22.22 -17.96
CA SER A 205 3.76 22.88 -19.26
C SER A 205 3.29 21.91 -20.34
N LEU A 206 3.53 20.61 -20.18
CA LEU A 206 3.05 19.55 -21.07
C LEU A 206 1.72 18.94 -20.62
N GLY A 207 1.04 19.55 -19.65
CA GLY A 207 -0.28 19.14 -19.17
C GLY A 207 -0.27 18.30 -17.88
N ALA A 208 0.91 17.97 -17.33
CA ALA A 208 0.98 17.21 -16.09
C ALA A 208 0.40 18.01 -14.91
N ARG A 209 -0.45 17.37 -14.09
CA ARG A 209 -1.10 18.02 -12.94
C ARG A 209 -0.98 17.24 -11.63
N LYS A 210 -1.02 15.90 -11.66
CA LYS A 210 -0.95 15.05 -10.47
C LYS A 210 0.39 14.36 -10.37
N PHE A 211 1.19 14.72 -9.38
CA PHE A 211 2.55 14.20 -9.22
C PHE A 211 2.67 13.30 -7.98
N LEU A 212 3.23 12.11 -8.15
CA LEU A 212 3.83 11.37 -7.04
C LEU A 212 5.33 11.58 -7.12
N VAL A 213 5.93 12.16 -6.08
CA VAL A 213 7.37 12.45 -6.04
C VAL A 213 7.99 11.69 -4.88
N ASN A 214 9.02 10.88 -5.15
CA ASN A 214 9.87 10.35 -4.10
C ASN A 214 10.91 11.38 -3.69
N ASN A 215 11.11 11.55 -2.38
CA ASN A 215 12.34 12.15 -1.89
C ASN A 215 13.53 11.20 -2.12
N ILE A 216 14.76 11.69 -1.95
CA ILE A 216 15.97 10.90 -2.23
C ILE A 216 16.16 9.86 -1.12
N PRO A 217 16.40 8.57 -1.43
CA PRO A 217 16.62 7.51 -0.45
C PRO A 217 17.89 7.73 0.39
N PRO A 218 18.11 6.98 1.50
CA PRO A 218 19.30 7.15 2.33
C PRO A 218 20.53 6.53 1.64
N ALA A 219 21.03 7.15 0.58
CA ALA A 219 22.05 6.58 -0.31
C ALA A 219 23.37 6.24 0.41
N GLY A 220 23.70 6.96 1.49
CA GLY A 220 24.85 6.63 2.33
C GLY A 220 24.70 5.28 3.04
N CYS A 221 23.48 4.78 3.19
CA CYS A 221 23.17 3.49 3.79
C CYS A 221 23.08 2.34 2.76
N PHE A 222 23.28 2.61 1.47
CA PHE A 222 23.32 1.54 0.47
C PHE A 222 24.53 0.63 0.72
N PRO A 223 24.43 -0.69 0.49
CA PRO A 223 25.55 -1.59 0.72
C PRO A 223 26.84 -1.17 -0.01
N SER A 224 26.72 -0.60 -1.21
CA SER A 224 27.83 -0.05 -2.00
C SER A 224 28.62 1.07 -1.33
N ARG A 225 28.01 1.75 -0.34
CA ARG A 225 28.64 2.82 0.44
C ARG A 225 28.97 2.34 1.84
N ALA A 226 28.06 1.62 2.48
CA ALA A 226 28.22 1.17 3.83
C ALA A 226 29.44 0.24 4.02
N ILE A 227 29.83 -0.53 2.99
CA ILE A 227 31.01 -1.39 3.06
C ILE A 227 32.34 -0.62 3.24
N HIS A 228 32.39 0.63 2.76
CA HIS A 228 33.61 1.45 2.79
C HIS A 228 33.72 2.32 4.05
N THR A 229 32.69 2.28 4.91
CA THR A 229 32.69 3.05 6.17
C THR A 229 33.56 2.40 7.25
N ARG A 230 33.86 3.16 8.29
CA ARG A 230 34.56 2.71 9.50
C ARG A 230 33.76 3.17 10.72
N PRO A 231 33.15 2.27 11.51
CA PRO A 231 33.10 0.80 11.32
C PRO A 231 32.29 0.38 10.08
N ILE A 232 32.64 -0.76 9.48
CA ILE A 232 32.01 -1.30 8.26
C ILE A 232 30.52 -1.56 8.51
N GLY A 233 29.68 -1.29 7.49
CA GLY A 233 28.24 -1.51 7.56
C GLY A 233 27.46 -0.36 8.21
N LYS A 234 28.10 0.77 8.49
CA LYS A 234 27.40 2.00 8.87
C LYS A 234 27.08 2.85 7.65
N CYS A 235 26.11 3.75 7.78
CA CYS A 235 25.80 4.69 6.71
C CYS A 235 26.91 5.75 6.58
N ASP A 236 27.18 6.20 5.36
CA ASP A 236 27.93 7.44 5.11
C ASP A 236 27.06 8.65 5.48
N GLU A 237 27.27 9.19 6.68
CA GLU A 237 26.49 10.32 7.20
C GLU A 237 26.82 11.65 6.50
N LYS A 238 27.97 11.77 5.81
CA LYS A 238 28.28 12.98 5.04
C LYS A 238 27.36 13.08 3.82
N ILE A 239 27.14 11.96 3.14
CA ILE A 239 26.16 11.87 2.04
C ILE A 239 24.75 12.13 2.58
N ASN A 240 24.36 11.41 3.63
CA ASN A 240 23.00 11.47 4.16
C ASN A 240 22.65 12.87 4.70
N LYS A 241 23.59 13.61 5.29
CA LYS A 241 23.34 14.99 5.76
C LYS A 241 22.92 15.92 4.62
N GLY A 242 23.55 15.80 3.44
CA GLY A 242 23.15 16.53 2.24
C GLY A 242 21.76 16.12 1.75
N ILE A 243 21.51 14.81 1.69
CA ILE A 243 20.22 14.24 1.27
C ILE A 243 19.08 14.67 2.20
N ILE A 244 19.27 14.63 3.52
CA ILE A 244 18.27 15.08 4.51
C ILE A 244 17.92 16.54 4.29
N PHE A 245 18.94 17.39 4.06
CA PHE A 245 18.74 18.80 3.78
C PHE A 245 17.96 19.02 2.47
N TYR A 246 18.31 18.29 1.42
CA TYR A 246 17.57 18.30 0.14
C TYR A 246 16.12 17.86 0.31
N ASN A 247 15.88 16.73 0.97
CA ASN A 247 14.54 16.17 1.17
C ASN A 247 13.63 17.11 1.97
N LYS A 248 14.18 17.81 2.97
CA LYS A 248 13.43 18.83 3.72
C LYS A 248 13.00 19.98 2.79
N ARG A 249 13.93 20.50 1.98
CA ARG A 249 13.69 21.65 1.09
C ARG A 249 12.85 21.29 -0.14
N MET A 250 12.91 20.05 -0.62
CA MET A 250 12.06 19.56 -1.71
C MET A 250 10.57 19.71 -1.39
N ARG A 251 10.16 19.47 -0.14
CA ARG A 251 8.78 19.70 0.31
C ARG A 251 8.36 21.16 0.14
N GLU A 252 9.22 22.09 0.56
CA GLU A 252 8.97 23.53 0.44
C GLU A 252 8.81 23.94 -1.03
N VAL A 253 9.70 23.44 -1.90
CA VAL A 253 9.64 23.67 -3.36
C VAL A 253 8.35 23.14 -3.99
N LEU A 254 7.89 21.95 -3.59
CA LEU A 254 6.65 21.38 -4.13
C LEU A 254 5.40 22.15 -3.67
N HIS A 255 5.36 22.63 -2.42
CA HIS A 255 4.29 23.53 -1.96
C HIS A 255 4.34 24.89 -2.68
N GLU A 256 5.53 25.43 -2.94
CA GLU A 256 5.67 26.66 -3.72
C GLU A 256 5.12 26.48 -5.15
N LEU A 257 5.43 25.36 -5.80
CA LEU A 257 4.88 25.01 -7.12
C LEU A 257 3.36 24.88 -7.06
N GLN A 258 2.81 24.18 -6.07
CA GLN A 258 1.36 24.06 -5.86
C GLN A 258 0.67 25.42 -5.67
N SER A 259 1.32 26.36 -4.98
CA SER A 259 0.76 27.72 -4.78
C SER A 259 0.77 28.58 -6.04
N LYS A 260 1.68 28.31 -6.98
CA LYS A 260 1.90 29.12 -8.20
C LYS A 260 1.27 28.53 -9.46
N LEU A 261 1.03 27.22 -9.48
CA LEU A 261 0.64 26.49 -10.69
C LEU A 261 -0.78 25.94 -10.55
N PRO A 262 -1.78 26.52 -11.25
CA PRO A 262 -3.17 26.07 -11.18
C PRO A 262 -3.34 24.57 -11.48
N GLY A 263 -4.01 23.88 -10.56
CA GLY A 263 -4.27 22.43 -10.69
C GLY A 263 -3.04 21.54 -10.45
N PHE A 264 -1.87 22.10 -10.11
CA PHE A 264 -0.74 21.30 -9.66
C PHE A 264 -1.05 20.68 -8.29
N THR A 265 -1.03 19.37 -8.22
CA THR A 265 -1.18 18.59 -6.99
C THR A 265 -0.03 17.62 -6.89
N PHE A 266 0.43 17.36 -5.67
CA PHE A 266 1.51 16.42 -5.45
C PHE A 266 1.32 15.61 -4.18
N ILE A 267 1.86 14.41 -4.21
CA ILE A 267 2.12 13.57 -3.04
C ILE A 267 3.64 13.43 -2.94
N LEU A 268 4.20 13.80 -1.80
CA LEU A 268 5.61 13.59 -1.50
C LEU A 268 5.79 12.30 -0.68
N SER A 269 6.28 11.26 -1.33
CA SER A 269 6.61 9.99 -0.71
C SER A 269 7.97 10.05 0.01
N ASP A 270 7.97 9.67 1.29
CA ASP A 270 9.18 9.62 2.14
C ASP A 270 9.97 8.32 1.94
N LEU A 271 10.48 8.12 0.73
CA LEU A 271 11.35 6.99 0.39
C LEU A 271 12.56 6.90 1.33
N TYR A 272 13.13 8.03 1.75
CA TYR A 272 14.20 8.10 2.74
C TYR A 272 13.81 7.40 4.05
N GLY A 273 12.72 7.86 4.66
CA GLY A 273 12.25 7.35 5.95
C GLY A 273 11.81 5.90 5.87
N PHE A 274 11.13 5.48 4.80
CA PHE A 274 10.70 4.09 4.64
C PHE A 274 11.87 3.12 4.50
N LEU A 275 12.89 3.43 3.70
CA LEU A 275 14.09 2.60 3.62
C LEU A 275 14.84 2.55 4.95
N LYS A 276 14.99 3.68 5.65
CA LYS A 276 15.60 3.70 7.00
C LYS A 276 14.83 2.82 7.99
N LYS A 277 13.50 2.87 7.98
CA LYS A 277 12.65 2.04 8.86
C LYS A 277 12.79 0.56 8.55
N MET A 278 12.80 0.16 7.27
CA MET A 278 13.07 -1.22 6.88
C MET A 278 14.48 -1.67 7.28
N GLN A 279 15.48 -0.79 7.19
CA GLN A 279 16.83 -1.12 7.64
C GLN A 279 16.91 -1.35 9.16
N GLN A 280 16.20 -0.54 9.94
CA GLN A 280 16.22 -0.58 11.41
C GLN A 280 15.32 -1.67 12.01
N ASN A 281 14.17 -1.94 11.38
CA ASN A 281 13.15 -2.86 11.87
C ASN A 281 12.61 -3.73 10.73
N GLY A 282 13.51 -4.44 10.04
CA GLY A 282 13.15 -5.26 8.88
C GLY A 282 12.13 -6.35 9.21
N SER A 283 12.23 -6.96 10.40
CA SER A 283 11.37 -8.08 10.81
C SER A 283 9.89 -7.71 10.83
N TYR A 284 9.55 -6.48 11.19
CA TYR A 284 8.19 -5.95 11.11
C TYR A 284 7.60 -6.00 9.68
N TYR A 285 8.46 -5.94 8.67
CA TYR A 285 8.10 -5.99 7.26
C TYR A 285 8.36 -7.36 6.60
N GLY A 286 8.72 -8.38 7.38
CA GLY A 286 9.13 -9.69 6.86
C GLY A 286 10.52 -9.69 6.19
N ILE A 287 11.31 -8.62 6.40
CA ILE A 287 12.66 -8.48 5.85
C ILE A 287 13.66 -8.90 6.93
N VAL A 288 14.40 -9.98 6.67
CA VAL A 288 15.38 -10.54 7.62
C VAL A 288 16.75 -9.91 7.40
N GLU A 289 17.21 -9.84 6.16
CA GLU A 289 18.52 -9.28 5.82
C GLU A 289 18.36 -7.85 5.31
N THR A 290 18.83 -6.89 6.09
CA THR A 290 18.64 -5.46 5.84
C THR A 290 19.88 -4.71 5.35
N TRP A 291 21.03 -5.38 5.30
CA TRP A 291 22.32 -4.77 4.99
C TRP A 291 23.07 -5.46 3.87
N LYS A 292 23.12 -6.79 3.85
CA LYS A 292 23.82 -7.55 2.81
C LYS A 292 22.96 -7.61 1.54
N PRO A 293 23.51 -7.29 0.35
CA PRO A 293 22.77 -7.50 -0.89
C PRO A 293 22.62 -8.98 -1.18
N CYS A 294 21.53 -9.34 -1.85
CA CYS A 294 21.31 -10.72 -2.29
C CYS A 294 22.27 -11.14 -3.42
N CYS A 295 22.69 -10.20 -4.27
CA CYS A 295 23.64 -10.38 -5.37
C CYS A 295 24.72 -9.29 -5.36
N PRO A 296 26.01 -9.65 -5.28
CA PRO A 296 26.52 -11.00 -5.03
C PRO A 296 26.21 -11.44 -3.60
N ASN A 297 26.04 -12.74 -3.38
CA ASN A 297 25.85 -13.30 -2.03
C ASN A 297 27.15 -13.31 -1.18
N THR A 298 28.18 -12.56 -1.58
CA THR A 298 29.48 -12.48 -0.89
C THR A 298 29.82 -11.02 -0.57
N ILE A 299 30.31 -10.77 0.65
CA ILE A 299 30.71 -9.42 1.11
C ILE A 299 32.20 -9.15 0.81
N CYS A 300 32.99 -10.19 0.50
CA CYS A 300 34.41 -10.07 0.20
C CYS A 300 34.63 -9.85 -1.31
N GLY A 301 35.18 -8.70 -1.70
CA GLY A 301 35.61 -8.43 -3.08
C GLY A 301 34.72 -7.46 -3.86
N ASP A 302 34.59 -7.71 -5.17
CA ASP A 302 33.78 -6.88 -6.08
C ASP A 302 32.29 -7.04 -5.76
N LEU A 303 31.68 -6.00 -5.18
CA LEU A 303 30.26 -5.97 -4.84
C LEU A 303 29.34 -5.98 -6.06
N LYS A 304 29.85 -5.93 -7.29
CA LYS A 304 28.98 -5.95 -8.47
C LYS A 304 28.26 -7.28 -8.61
N CYS A 305 26.95 -7.23 -8.79
CA CYS A 305 26.18 -8.37 -9.28
C CYS A 305 26.59 -8.66 -10.73
N LYS A 306 27.27 -9.77 -10.96
CA LYS A 306 27.82 -10.16 -12.28
C LYS A 306 26.86 -11.08 -13.02
N PRO A 307 26.95 -11.15 -14.36
CA PRO A 307 26.21 -12.15 -15.15
C PRO A 307 26.39 -13.55 -14.57
N ASN A 308 25.27 -14.27 -14.40
CA ASN A 308 25.20 -15.64 -13.89
C ASN A 308 25.71 -15.81 -12.45
N SER A 309 25.80 -14.73 -11.67
CA SER A 309 26.04 -14.84 -10.22
C SER A 309 24.88 -15.59 -9.56
N VAL A 310 25.22 -16.47 -8.61
CA VAL A 310 24.20 -17.14 -7.78
C VAL A 310 23.71 -16.13 -6.72
N PRO A 311 22.44 -15.69 -6.76
CA PRO A 311 21.90 -14.83 -5.73
C PRO A 311 21.72 -15.60 -4.41
N CYS A 312 21.41 -14.90 -3.33
CA CYS A 312 20.97 -15.50 -2.08
C CYS A 312 19.79 -16.48 -2.30
N ALA A 313 19.72 -17.51 -1.44
CA ALA A 313 18.70 -18.56 -1.55
C ALA A 313 17.27 -18.03 -1.35
N ASN A 314 17.07 -17.14 -0.38
CA ASN A 314 15.77 -16.52 -0.09
C ASN A 314 15.80 -15.02 -0.41
N ARG A 315 15.28 -14.65 -1.58
CA ARG A 315 15.23 -13.26 -2.08
C ARG A 315 14.11 -12.46 -1.43
N ASP A 316 13.04 -13.13 -1.00
CA ASP A 316 11.84 -12.50 -0.44
C ASP A 316 12.02 -12.05 1.02
N THR A 317 13.22 -12.20 1.58
CA THR A 317 13.57 -11.71 2.92
C THR A 317 14.74 -10.72 2.92
N HIS A 318 15.21 -10.29 1.75
CA HIS A 318 16.31 -9.33 1.62
C HIS A 318 15.80 -7.95 1.28
N LEU A 319 16.32 -6.91 1.93
CA LEU A 319 16.00 -5.51 1.59
C LEU A 319 16.60 -5.13 0.23
N PHE A 320 17.86 -5.49 0.02
CA PHE A 320 18.63 -5.13 -1.17
C PHE A 320 18.81 -6.34 -2.07
N PHE A 321 18.45 -6.20 -3.35
CA PHE A 321 18.80 -7.23 -4.33
C PHE A 321 20.26 -7.12 -4.73
N ASP A 322 20.74 -5.91 -5.00
CA ASP A 322 22.13 -5.61 -5.30
C ASP A 322 22.63 -4.49 -4.36
N PRO A 323 23.91 -4.06 -4.44
CA PRO A 323 24.45 -3.07 -3.52
C PRO A 323 23.82 -1.67 -3.55
N ASN A 324 22.90 -1.38 -4.46
CA ASN A 324 22.25 -0.07 -4.61
C ASN A 324 20.72 -0.16 -4.68
N HIS A 325 20.17 -1.30 -5.09
CA HIS A 325 18.77 -1.40 -5.47
C HIS A 325 17.97 -2.34 -4.55
N PRO A 326 16.74 -1.94 -4.17
CA PRO A 326 15.85 -2.78 -3.39
C PRO A 326 15.46 -4.08 -4.12
N SER A 327 15.16 -5.12 -3.35
CA SER A 327 14.53 -6.32 -3.87
C SER A 327 13.06 -6.09 -4.25
N GLN A 328 12.46 -7.04 -4.95
CA GLN A 328 11.04 -7.02 -5.26
C GLN A 328 10.18 -6.92 -3.98
N ILE A 329 10.51 -7.67 -2.92
CA ILE A 329 9.74 -7.62 -1.67
C ILE A 329 9.85 -6.23 -1.02
N ALA A 330 11.03 -5.61 -1.05
CA ALA A 330 11.22 -4.27 -0.53
C ALA A 330 10.44 -3.23 -1.36
N ASN A 331 10.44 -3.35 -2.69
CA ASN A 331 9.64 -2.50 -3.57
C ASN A 331 8.12 -2.64 -3.29
N GLN A 332 7.65 -3.85 -2.98
CA GLN A 332 6.26 -4.08 -2.60
C GLN A 332 5.91 -3.41 -1.27
N VAL A 333 6.78 -3.55 -0.25
CA VAL A 333 6.61 -2.92 1.07
C VAL A 333 6.67 -1.40 0.97
N LEU A 334 7.55 -0.86 0.11
CA LEU A 334 7.63 0.57 -0.18
C LEU A 334 6.30 1.08 -0.71
N LEU A 335 5.71 0.44 -1.72
CA LEU A 335 4.42 0.87 -2.24
C LEU A 335 3.34 0.84 -1.15
N ARG A 336 3.23 -0.27 -0.40
CA ARG A 336 2.22 -0.38 0.68
C ARG A 336 2.36 0.76 1.70
N SER A 337 3.59 1.16 1.99
CA SER A 337 3.87 2.26 2.92
C SER A 337 3.56 3.62 2.32
N GLN A 338 3.81 3.81 1.02
CA GLN A 338 3.42 5.01 0.28
C GLN A 338 1.90 5.19 0.26
N MET A 339 1.15 4.14 -0.09
CA MET A 339 -0.31 4.22 -0.22
C MET A 339 -1.00 4.47 1.13
N ARG A 340 -0.50 3.89 2.24
CA ARG A 340 -1.03 4.20 3.59
C ARG A 340 -0.89 5.66 3.98
N ASN A 341 0.18 6.35 3.55
CA ASN A 341 0.35 7.77 3.83
C ASN A 341 -0.58 8.64 2.96
N VAL A 342 -0.86 8.21 1.73
CA VAL A 342 -1.83 8.89 0.85
C VAL A 342 -3.24 8.82 1.44
N GLU A 343 -3.66 7.63 1.89
CA GLU A 343 -4.95 7.45 2.57
C GLU A 343 -5.06 8.25 3.89
N TYR A 344 -3.92 8.50 4.56
CA TYR A 344 -3.88 9.30 5.78
C TYR A 344 -4.03 10.81 5.50
N ASP A 345 -3.38 11.32 4.45
CA ASP A 345 -3.47 12.74 4.07
C ASP A 345 -4.84 13.09 3.45
N ASP A 346 -5.49 12.16 2.73
CA ASP A 346 -6.85 12.34 2.20
C ASP A 346 -7.97 12.08 3.25
N GLY A 347 -7.62 11.58 4.44
CA GLY A 347 -8.53 10.75 5.26
C GLY A 347 -8.94 11.26 6.64
N ILE A 348 -8.70 12.52 7.03
CA ILE A 348 -9.06 12.98 8.40
C ILE A 348 -10.57 12.81 8.71
N GLU A 349 -11.44 12.78 7.69
CA GLU A 349 -12.90 12.61 7.87
C GLU A 349 -13.41 11.19 7.53
N GLY A 350 -12.77 10.48 6.59
CA GLY A 350 -13.10 9.10 6.22
C GLY A 350 -12.56 8.02 7.15
N CYS A 351 -11.41 8.27 7.79
CA CYS A 351 -10.68 7.28 8.58
C CYS A 351 -11.41 6.93 9.90
N LYS A 352 -12.16 7.89 10.49
CA LYS A 352 -12.99 7.63 11.67
C LYS A 352 -14.05 6.56 11.41
N ASN A 353 -14.71 6.59 10.25
CA ASN A 353 -15.73 5.60 9.89
C ASN A 353 -15.13 4.24 9.48
N HIS A 354 -13.94 4.23 8.88
CA HIS A 354 -13.29 3.00 8.43
C HIS A 354 -12.65 2.21 9.57
N VAL A 355 -11.98 2.88 10.51
CA VAL A 355 -11.42 2.26 11.71
C VAL A 355 -12.54 1.74 12.60
N LEU A 356 -13.64 2.50 12.76
CA LEU A 356 -14.79 2.06 13.55
C LEU A 356 -15.49 0.83 12.95
N ARG A 357 -15.66 0.76 11.62
CA ARG A 357 -16.22 -0.42 10.93
C ARG A 357 -15.33 -1.66 11.05
N ARG A 358 -14.00 -1.50 10.95
CA ARG A 358 -13.04 -2.61 11.08
C ARG A 358 -12.91 -3.10 12.53
N LEU A 359 -12.96 -2.20 13.51
CA LEU A 359 -13.03 -2.54 14.94
C LEU A 359 -14.34 -3.24 15.30
N LEU A 360 -15.47 -2.81 14.71
CA LEU A 360 -16.76 -3.48 14.88
C LEU A 360 -16.71 -4.91 14.32
N PHE A 361 -16.13 -5.10 13.13
CA PHE A 361 -15.97 -6.42 12.52
C PHE A 361 -15.05 -7.34 13.34
N LEU A 362 -13.91 -6.83 13.83
CA LEU A 362 -13.00 -7.56 14.72
C LEU A 362 -13.69 -7.98 16.03
N LYS A 363 -14.53 -7.10 16.60
CA LYS A 363 -15.25 -7.39 17.84
C LYS A 363 -16.35 -8.43 17.62
N VAL A 364 -17.06 -8.39 16.49
CA VAL A 364 -18.03 -9.41 16.09
C VAL A 364 -17.33 -10.76 15.85
N ALA A 365 -16.22 -10.79 15.11
CA ALA A 365 -15.47 -12.01 14.87
C ALA A 365 -14.92 -12.63 16.17
N TYR A 366 -14.37 -11.82 17.07
CA TYR A 366 -13.88 -12.26 18.37
C TYR A 366 -15.00 -12.81 19.28
N LEU A 367 -16.13 -12.12 19.36
CA LEU A 367 -17.29 -12.60 20.13
C LEU A 367 -17.86 -13.90 19.54
N THR A 368 -17.88 -14.03 18.21
CA THR A 368 -18.33 -15.24 17.52
C THR A 368 -17.40 -16.42 17.81
N LEU A 369 -16.08 -16.21 17.77
CA LEU A 369 -15.09 -17.22 18.13
C LEU A 369 -15.15 -17.62 19.61
N ARG A 370 -15.41 -16.66 20.51
CA ARG A 370 -15.53 -16.93 21.95
C ARG A 370 -16.82 -17.68 22.29
N GLN A 371 -17.91 -17.41 21.57
CA GLN A 371 -19.23 -17.94 21.89
C GLN A 371 -19.55 -19.25 21.16
N PHE A 372 -18.93 -19.49 20.00
CA PHE A 372 -19.13 -20.69 19.18
C PHE A 372 -17.84 -21.50 18.96
N GLY A 373 -16.71 -21.15 19.58
CA GLY A 373 -15.42 -21.82 19.41
C GLY A 373 -15.40 -23.31 19.80
N GLY A 374 -16.39 -23.80 20.54
CA GLY A 374 -16.60 -25.23 20.79
C GLY A 374 -17.44 -25.96 19.72
N TYR A 375 -18.04 -25.23 18.78
CA TYR A 375 -18.96 -25.73 17.75
C TYR A 375 -18.41 -25.63 16.32
N PHE A 376 -17.29 -24.92 16.12
CA PHE A 376 -16.62 -24.85 14.81
C PHE A 376 -15.68 -26.05 14.61
N ASP A 377 -15.77 -26.65 13.42
CA ASP A 377 -14.89 -27.74 12.98
C ASP A 377 -13.40 -27.35 13.13
N ARG A 378 -12.52 -28.31 13.48
CA ARG A 378 -11.09 -28.09 13.73
C ARG A 378 -10.34 -27.45 12.56
N ASN A 379 -10.95 -27.47 11.37
CA ASN A 379 -10.41 -26.90 10.15
C ASN A 379 -10.73 -25.40 9.94
N LEU A 380 -11.79 -24.86 10.55
CA LEU A 380 -12.20 -23.45 10.39
C LEU A 380 -11.55 -22.51 11.40
N GLN A 381 -11.26 -23.01 12.59
CA GLN A 381 -10.68 -22.24 13.68
C GLN A 381 -9.31 -21.60 13.34
N PRO A 382 -8.37 -22.30 12.66
CA PRO A 382 -7.10 -21.70 12.23
C PRO A 382 -7.29 -20.62 11.16
N LEU A 383 -8.30 -20.77 10.29
CA LEU A 383 -8.59 -19.82 9.21
C LEU A 383 -9.05 -18.47 9.77
N LEU A 384 -9.93 -18.51 10.77
CA LEU A 384 -10.43 -17.31 11.46
C LEU A 384 -9.34 -16.61 12.27
N ILE A 385 -8.43 -17.36 12.90
CA ILE A 385 -7.28 -16.80 13.63
C ILE A 385 -6.34 -16.11 12.64
N ASN A 386 -6.00 -16.76 11.53
CA ASN A 386 -5.16 -16.17 10.48
C ASN A 386 -5.78 -14.89 9.90
N MET A 387 -7.11 -14.86 9.70
CA MET A 387 -7.80 -13.66 9.24
C MET A 387 -7.72 -12.49 10.24
N VAL A 388 -7.78 -12.77 11.55
CA VAL A 388 -7.65 -11.76 12.60
C VAL A 388 -6.21 -11.25 12.70
N ASP A 389 -5.22 -12.14 12.60
CA ASP A 389 -3.80 -11.78 12.63
C ASP A 389 -3.38 -11.00 11.38
N ASP A 390 -3.83 -11.41 10.18
CA ASP A 390 -3.60 -10.67 8.93
C ASP A 390 -4.19 -9.25 9.00
N LEU A 391 -5.35 -9.11 9.66
CA LEU A 391 -6.01 -7.81 9.84
C LEU A 391 -5.29 -6.95 10.90
N ALA A 392 -4.75 -7.54 11.97
CA ALA A 392 -3.92 -6.84 12.95
C ALA A 392 -2.61 -6.33 12.35
N ILE A 393 -1.98 -7.13 11.48
CA ILE A 393 -0.80 -6.74 10.67
C ILE A 393 -1.15 -5.57 9.75
N HIS A 394 -2.34 -5.60 9.14
CA HIS A 394 -2.80 -4.51 8.27
C HIS A 394 -3.05 -3.19 9.02
N LEU A 395 -3.46 -3.28 10.29
CA LEU A 395 -3.77 -2.14 11.16
C LEU A 395 -2.60 -1.67 12.03
N GLY A 396 -1.44 -2.35 11.98
CA GLY A 396 -0.26 -2.00 12.77
C GLY A 396 -0.43 -2.22 14.28
N LEU A 397 -1.35 -3.11 14.68
CA LEU A 397 -1.58 -3.48 16.07
C LEU A 397 -0.61 -4.61 16.48
N PRO A 398 -0.15 -4.65 17.74
CA PRO A 398 0.68 -5.75 18.21
C PRO A 398 -0.08 -7.08 18.12
N LEU A 399 0.55 -8.08 17.51
CA LEU A 399 0.01 -9.43 17.37
C LEU A 399 -0.27 -10.06 18.74
N THR A 400 -1.40 -10.77 18.86
CA THR A 400 -1.65 -11.65 20.01
C THR A 400 -0.63 -12.79 20.03
N PRO A 401 -0.04 -13.16 21.19
CA PRO A 401 0.80 -14.34 21.26
C PRO A 401 -0.02 -15.59 20.93
N PRO A 402 0.57 -16.61 20.28
CA PRO A 402 -0.13 -17.85 19.97
C PRO A 402 -0.63 -18.51 21.26
N TYR A 403 -1.96 -18.65 21.37
CA TYR A 403 -2.68 -19.25 22.50
C TYR A 403 -2.32 -20.71 22.79
N LEU A 404 -1.53 -21.34 21.92
CA LEU A 404 -1.24 -22.77 21.91
C LEU A 404 -0.03 -23.19 22.77
N GLY A 405 0.64 -22.25 23.47
CA GLY A 405 1.83 -22.56 24.28
C GLY A 405 1.75 -22.26 25.78
N LEU A 406 0.68 -21.64 26.28
CA LEU A 406 0.63 -21.15 27.67
C LEU A 406 0.12 -22.21 28.64
N SER A 407 0.74 -22.30 29.81
CA SER A 407 0.25 -23.10 30.94
C SER A 407 -1.04 -22.50 31.53
N ASN A 408 -1.85 -23.32 32.22
CA ASN A 408 -3.09 -22.85 32.87
C ASN A 408 -2.86 -21.69 33.85
N HIS A 409 -1.67 -21.61 34.45
CA HIS A 409 -1.32 -20.52 35.37
C HIS A 409 -1.08 -19.18 34.64
N GLU A 410 -0.49 -19.23 33.44
CA GLU A 410 -0.26 -18.04 32.60
C GLU A 410 -1.55 -17.52 31.94
N ARG A 411 -2.47 -18.42 31.59
CA ARG A 411 -3.84 -18.05 31.14
C ARG A 411 -4.58 -17.22 32.18
N ASN A 412 -4.47 -17.58 33.46
CA ASN A 412 -5.13 -16.84 34.54
C ASN A 412 -4.49 -15.47 34.81
N LYS A 413 -3.16 -15.32 34.62
CA LYS A 413 -2.48 -14.02 34.74
C LYS A 413 -2.85 -13.04 33.63
N VAL A 414 -3.04 -13.51 32.40
CA VAL A 414 -3.50 -12.66 31.28
C VAL A 414 -4.96 -12.23 31.48
N SER A 415 -5.81 -13.11 32.02
CA SER A 415 -7.20 -12.80 32.34
C SER A 415 -7.37 -11.76 33.45
N THR A 416 -6.46 -11.68 34.43
CA THR A 416 -6.54 -10.70 35.52
C THR A 416 -6.02 -9.30 35.14
N SER A 417 -5.27 -9.17 34.05
CA SER A 417 -4.69 -7.90 33.61
C SER A 417 -5.64 -7.04 32.76
N ILE A 418 -6.79 -7.60 32.36
CA ILE A 418 -7.87 -6.89 31.67
C ILE A 418 -9.04 -6.75 32.63
N ASN A 419 -8.84 -5.98 33.70
CA ASN A 419 -9.92 -5.48 34.52
C ASN A 419 -10.52 -4.23 33.84
N TYR A 420 -11.58 -4.42 33.07
CA TYR A 420 -12.56 -3.35 32.82
C TYR A 420 -13.91 -3.80 33.40
N ALA A 421 -14.26 -3.16 34.51
CA ALA A 421 -15.56 -3.04 35.15
C ALA A 421 -16.42 -4.31 35.28
N SER A 422 -16.43 -4.88 36.48
CA SER A 422 -17.59 -5.63 36.97
C SER A 422 -18.83 -4.73 36.96
N VAL A 423 -19.86 -5.09 36.21
CA VAL A 423 -21.22 -4.59 36.42
C VAL A 423 -22.12 -5.82 36.52
N GLY A 424 -22.73 -5.97 37.70
CA GLY A 424 -23.43 -7.17 38.13
C GLY A 424 -24.66 -7.50 37.29
N SER A 425 -25.09 -8.75 37.45
CA SER A 425 -26.37 -9.31 37.04
C SER A 425 -27.54 -8.36 37.34
N GLY A 426 -28.08 -7.72 36.31
CA GLY A 426 -29.28 -6.90 36.42
C GLY A 426 -30.24 -7.22 35.28
N ILE A 427 -31.31 -7.93 35.58
CA ILE A 427 -32.50 -8.06 34.73
C ILE A 427 -33.17 -6.68 34.72
N LEU A 428 -33.37 -6.07 33.54
CA LEU A 428 -34.09 -4.79 33.44
C LEU A 428 -35.61 -5.04 33.53
N GLN A 429 -36.25 -4.51 34.56
CA GLN A 429 -37.70 -4.41 34.71
C GLN A 429 -38.19 -3.04 34.21
N ASP A 430 -39.33 -3.01 33.53
CA ASP A 430 -40.03 -1.77 33.15
C ASP A 430 -40.59 -1.11 34.42
N THR A 431 -40.17 0.12 34.71
CA THR A 431 -40.45 0.82 35.98
C THR A 431 -41.92 1.18 36.17
N ASN A 432 -42.77 0.98 35.17
CA ASN A 432 -44.20 1.31 35.25
C ASN A 432 -45.15 0.11 35.28
N ASN A 433 -44.69 -1.14 35.12
CA ASN A 433 -45.62 -2.28 35.11
C ASN A 433 -45.05 -3.66 35.54
N ASN A 434 -43.84 -3.73 36.09
CA ASN A 434 -43.28 -4.95 36.69
C ASN A 434 -43.35 -6.24 35.82
N THR A 435 -43.37 -6.08 34.49
CA THR A 435 -43.26 -7.19 33.53
C THR A 435 -41.91 -7.14 32.82
N SER A 436 -41.23 -8.29 32.70
CA SER A 436 -40.00 -8.42 31.90
C SER A 436 -40.24 -8.01 30.44
N LEU A 437 -39.37 -7.19 29.88
CA LEU A 437 -39.42 -6.81 28.47
C LEU A 437 -39.20 -8.04 27.58
N THR A 438 -40.20 -8.43 26.80
CA THR A 438 -40.10 -9.51 25.81
C THR A 438 -39.05 -9.16 24.73
N LEU A 439 -38.37 -10.18 24.21
CA LEU A 439 -37.32 -10.04 23.18
C LEU A 439 -37.78 -9.17 21.98
N ASP A 440 -39.02 -9.33 21.53
CA ASP A 440 -39.57 -8.53 20.42
C ASP A 440 -39.65 -7.03 20.73
N LYS A 441 -39.92 -6.66 21.99
CA LYS A 441 -39.94 -5.25 22.42
C LYS A 441 -38.54 -4.67 22.51
N GLN A 442 -37.54 -5.49 22.89
CA GLN A 442 -36.14 -5.10 22.92
C GLN A 442 -35.59 -4.90 21.49
N ILE A 443 -35.95 -5.79 20.55
CA ILE A 443 -35.59 -5.68 19.12
C ILE A 443 -36.25 -4.45 18.50
N MET A 444 -37.53 -4.19 18.77
CA MET A 444 -38.23 -2.99 18.29
C MET A 444 -37.61 -1.69 18.82
N PHE A 445 -37.14 -1.69 20.07
CA PHE A 445 -36.42 -0.56 20.66
C PHE A 445 -35.06 -0.33 19.98
N PHE A 446 -34.27 -1.39 19.79
CA PHE A 446 -33.00 -1.33 19.05
C PHE A 446 -33.20 -0.81 17.62
N HIS A 447 -34.19 -1.34 16.91
CA HIS A 447 -34.50 -0.93 15.55
C HIS A 447 -34.96 0.53 15.46
N ARG A 448 -35.75 1.02 16.44
CA ARG A 448 -36.08 2.46 16.53
C ARG A 448 -34.84 3.32 16.78
N THR A 449 -33.95 2.88 17.67
CA THR A 449 -32.74 3.64 18.01
C THR A 449 -31.79 3.75 16.81
N VAL A 450 -31.57 2.66 16.08
CA VAL A 450 -30.75 2.66 14.85
C VAL A 450 -31.41 3.47 13.73
N LYS A 451 -32.72 3.36 13.54
CA LYS A 451 -33.42 4.01 12.42
C LYS A 451 -33.72 5.49 12.63
N HIS A 452 -34.02 5.91 13.86
CA HIS A 452 -34.52 7.27 14.13
C HIS A 452 -33.61 8.13 15.01
N ASN A 453 -32.79 7.52 15.88
CA ASN A 453 -31.91 8.27 16.78
C ASN A 453 -30.49 8.38 16.21
N LEU A 454 -29.96 7.32 15.59
CA LEU A 454 -28.62 7.32 15.00
C LEU A 454 -28.42 8.45 13.96
N PRO A 455 -29.36 8.73 13.03
CA PRO A 455 -29.22 9.85 12.10
C PRO A 455 -29.19 11.24 12.77
N LYS A 456 -29.89 11.39 13.91
CA LYS A 456 -29.94 12.64 14.69
C LYS A 456 -28.71 12.84 15.58
N MET A 457 -27.92 11.78 15.80
CA MET A 457 -26.71 11.82 16.62
C MET A 457 -25.46 12.26 15.85
N PHE A 458 -25.50 12.30 14.51
CA PHE A 458 -24.39 12.83 13.70
C PHE A 458 -24.23 14.36 13.81
N THR A 459 -25.09 15.05 14.58
CA THR A 459 -24.97 16.48 14.91
C THR A 459 -24.59 16.77 16.38
N GLU A 460 -24.61 15.78 17.30
CA GLU A 460 -24.24 15.97 18.72
C GLU A 460 -23.22 14.90 19.18
N ASN A 461 -21.96 15.30 19.37
CA ASN A 461 -20.83 14.37 19.58
C ASN A 461 -20.74 13.73 20.98
N GLU A 462 -21.47 14.19 22.00
CA GLU A 462 -21.22 13.77 23.39
C GLU A 462 -22.07 12.59 23.89
N LYS A 463 -23.05 12.09 23.10
CA LYS A 463 -23.95 11.00 23.52
C LYS A 463 -23.69 9.66 22.81
N LEU A 464 -22.72 9.61 21.91
CA LEU A 464 -22.52 8.48 20.99
C LEU A 464 -22.01 7.21 21.68
N GLU A 465 -20.96 7.30 22.51
CA GLU A 465 -20.42 6.13 23.21
C GLU A 465 -21.40 5.54 24.23
N LYS A 466 -22.14 6.41 24.93
CA LYS A 466 -23.16 5.99 25.89
C LYS A 466 -24.30 5.22 25.22
N HIS A 467 -24.84 5.73 24.11
CA HIS A 467 -25.94 5.06 23.41
C HIS A 467 -25.50 3.82 22.61
N ILE A 468 -24.26 3.77 22.11
CA ILE A 468 -23.70 2.54 21.51
C ILE A 468 -23.53 1.48 22.59
N SER A 469 -23.03 1.85 23.77
CA SER A 469 -22.90 0.95 24.93
C SER A 469 -24.27 0.43 25.39
N GLU A 470 -25.27 1.31 25.51
CA GLU A 470 -26.66 0.94 25.85
C GLU A 470 -27.28 0.03 24.79
N SER A 471 -27.09 0.33 23.49
CA SER A 471 -27.63 -0.50 22.39
C SER A 471 -26.98 -1.88 22.31
N LEU A 472 -25.68 -2.00 22.62
CA LEU A 472 -24.95 -3.27 22.67
C LEU A 472 -25.29 -4.09 23.94
N PHE A 473 -25.65 -3.44 25.04
CA PHE A 473 -26.13 -4.09 26.26
C PHE A 473 -27.45 -4.87 26.02
N PHE A 474 -28.37 -4.31 25.22
CA PHE A 474 -29.63 -4.97 24.88
C PHE A 474 -29.47 -6.21 23.98
N VAL A 475 -28.51 -6.20 23.05
CA VAL A 475 -28.25 -7.37 22.17
C VAL A 475 -27.64 -8.53 22.97
N SER A 476 -26.75 -8.23 23.91
CA SER A 476 -26.11 -9.22 24.81
C SER A 476 -27.12 -9.90 25.75
N THR A 477 -28.07 -9.13 26.28
CA THR A 477 -29.06 -9.64 27.25
C THR A 477 -30.20 -10.42 26.59
N GLY A 478 -30.73 -9.95 25.45
CA GLY A 478 -31.77 -10.67 24.70
C GLY A 478 -31.34 -12.04 24.17
N VAL A 479 -30.07 -12.22 23.85
CA VAL A 479 -29.50 -13.51 23.40
C VAL A 479 -29.31 -14.49 24.58
N ASN A 480 -29.02 -13.99 25.78
CA ASN A 480 -28.92 -14.84 26.98
C ASN A 480 -30.29 -15.37 27.44
N ASP A 481 -31.35 -14.59 27.28
CA ASP A 481 -32.71 -15.05 27.60
C ASP A 481 -33.23 -16.09 26.59
N TYR A 482 -32.86 -15.96 25.30
CA TYR A 482 -33.16 -16.96 24.27
C TYR A 482 -32.48 -18.31 24.52
N LEU A 483 -31.22 -18.30 24.98
CA LEU A 483 -30.47 -19.54 25.25
C LEU A 483 -30.99 -20.31 26.47
N ARG A 484 -31.78 -19.68 27.34
CA ARG A 484 -32.35 -20.30 28.55
C ARG A 484 -33.78 -20.82 28.38
N ASN A 485 -34.47 -20.50 27.28
CA ASN A 485 -35.89 -20.81 27.12
C ASN A 485 -36.14 -21.72 25.90
N GLU A 486 -36.48 -22.98 26.13
CA GLU A 486 -36.60 -24.01 25.07
C GLU A 486 -37.72 -23.72 24.05
N THR A 487 -38.69 -22.89 24.40
CA THR A 487 -39.85 -22.53 23.56
C THR A 487 -39.51 -21.65 22.36
N PHE A 488 -38.36 -20.96 22.35
CA PHE A 488 -38.04 -19.99 21.29
C PHE A 488 -37.19 -20.53 20.13
N ARG A 489 -36.67 -21.77 20.22
CA ARG A 489 -35.80 -22.39 19.20
C ARG A 489 -36.44 -22.62 17.81
N GLY A 490 -37.74 -22.37 17.66
CA GLY A 490 -38.47 -22.57 16.41
C GLY A 490 -38.81 -21.31 15.61
N ASN A 491 -38.48 -20.11 16.08
CA ASN A 491 -39.02 -18.89 15.47
C ASN A 491 -38.17 -18.38 14.28
N LYS A 492 -38.73 -18.46 13.06
CA LYS A 492 -38.07 -18.15 11.78
C LYS A 492 -37.64 -16.68 11.61
N SER A 493 -38.09 -15.78 12.46
CA SER A 493 -37.80 -14.35 12.37
C SER A 493 -36.33 -13.98 12.65
N PHE A 494 -35.56 -14.82 13.34
CA PHE A 494 -34.15 -14.55 13.65
C PHE A 494 -33.18 -14.90 12.52
N ALA A 495 -33.59 -15.76 11.57
CA ALA A 495 -32.79 -16.06 10.38
C ALA A 495 -32.58 -14.84 9.47
N PHE A 496 -33.42 -13.81 9.63
CA PHE A 496 -33.33 -12.55 8.87
C PHE A 496 -32.18 -11.63 9.33
N PHE A 497 -31.65 -11.84 10.54
CA PHE A 497 -30.65 -10.93 11.12
C PHE A 497 -29.21 -11.20 10.61
N PHE A 498 -28.95 -12.36 10.03
CA PHE A 498 -27.66 -12.71 9.40
C PHE A 498 -27.63 -12.42 7.89
N SER A 499 -28.64 -11.73 7.35
CA SER A 499 -28.79 -11.44 5.92
C SER A 499 -28.47 -10.00 5.51
N PHE A 500 -27.93 -9.16 6.42
CA PHE A 500 -27.57 -7.77 6.13
C PHE A 500 -26.08 -7.50 6.27
#